data_AF-A0A6J7SL08-F1
#
_entry.id   AF-A0A6J7SL08-F1
#
_cell.length_a   1.000
_cell.length_b   1.000
_cell.length_c   1.000
_cell.angle_alpha   90.00
_cell.angle_beta   90.00
_cell.angle_gamma   90.00
#
_symmetry.space_group_name_H-M   'P 1'
#
loop_
_entity.id
_entity.type
_entity.pdbx_description
1 polymer ?
#
loop_
_entity_poly.entity_id
_entity_poly.type
_entity_poly.pdbx_seq_one_letter_code
_entity_poly.pdbx_strand_id
1 'polypeptide(L)'
;MCPRASHQAAGATVVASAAEVRLRADRTSITGAWLEGDDPGDRLFLRIGDLTLESGEVLPNVTIAYQSWGTLNADRSNAILVNHALTGWSDVPGWWPEMVGPGKPFDTDKYFVVCPNVIGGCQGSSGPASIHPDGHFYGSRFPAVTIRDMVQAEIAFSDAIGIE
;
A
#
# COMPACT_ATOMS: atom_id res chain seq x y z
N MET A 1 21.57 7.10 3.47
CA MET A 1 20.33 6.35 3.77
C MET A 1 19.41 7.27 4.55
N CYS A 2 18.21 7.55 4.04
CA CYS A 2 17.23 8.39 4.73
C CYS A 2 16.67 7.65 5.96
N PRO A 3 16.70 8.23 7.17
CA PRO A 3 16.07 7.63 8.34
C PRO A 3 14.56 7.44 8.13
N ARG A 4 13.99 6.36 8.66
CA ARG A 4 12.58 6.00 8.49
C ARG A 4 11.76 6.34 9.72
N ALA A 5 10.47 6.61 9.49
CA ALA A 5 9.50 6.77 10.57
C ALA A 5 9.30 5.44 11.30
N SER A 6 9.64 5.36 12.58
CA SER A 6 9.26 4.23 13.43
C SER A 6 7.83 4.45 13.93
N HIS A 7 6.83 4.26 13.07
CA HIS A 7 5.47 4.10 13.57
C HIS A 7 5.30 2.67 14.09
N GLN A 8 5.20 2.54 15.41
CA GLN A 8 4.53 1.38 16.02
C GLN A 8 3.06 1.43 15.61
N ALA A 9 2.74 0.84 14.47
CA ALA A 9 1.39 0.35 14.24
C ALA A 9 1.13 -0.73 15.30
N ALA A 10 0.35 -0.38 16.31
CA ALA A 10 -0.12 -1.36 17.29
C ALA A 10 -0.94 -2.42 16.53
N GLY A 11 -0.34 -3.61 16.34
CA GLY A 11 -1.05 -4.81 15.88
C GLY A 11 -1.05 -5.07 14.37
N ALA A 12 0.09 -5.06 13.69
CA ALA A 12 0.23 -5.74 12.39
C ALA A 12 0.70 -7.19 12.61
N THR A 13 -0.22 -8.10 12.93
CA THR A 13 0.05 -9.55 12.82
C THR A 13 -0.52 -10.03 11.50
N VAL A 14 0.35 -10.31 10.53
CA VAL A 14 -0.04 -11.12 9.36
C VAL A 14 -0.11 -12.56 9.85
N VAL A 15 -1.32 -13.03 10.19
CA VAL A 15 -1.56 -14.45 10.46
C VAL A 15 -1.84 -15.10 9.11
N ALA A 16 -0.91 -15.93 8.65
CA ALA A 16 -1.09 -16.65 7.41
C ALA A 16 -2.23 -17.68 7.53
N SER A 17 -3.20 -17.64 6.62
CA SER A 17 -4.32 -18.59 6.56
C SER A 17 -3.96 -19.90 5.86
N ALA A 18 -4.68 -20.98 6.15
CA ALA A 18 -4.43 -22.31 5.56
C ALA A 18 -4.57 -22.36 4.02
N ALA A 19 -5.24 -21.37 3.40
CA ALA A 19 -5.31 -21.22 1.95
C ALA A 19 -3.95 -20.81 1.34
N GLU A 20 -3.16 -20.02 2.06
CA GLU A 20 -1.87 -19.48 1.60
C GLU A 20 -0.77 -20.56 1.50
N VAL A 21 -0.90 -21.65 2.26
CA VAL A 21 0.00 -22.81 2.16
C VAL A 21 -0.22 -23.59 0.86
N ARG A 22 -1.45 -23.63 0.32
CA ARG A 22 -1.76 -24.38 -0.91
C ARG A 22 -1.22 -23.73 -2.18
N LEU A 23 -1.10 -22.41 -2.22
CA LEU A 23 -0.60 -21.69 -3.40
C LEU A 23 0.90 -21.91 -3.65
N ARG A 24 1.68 -22.19 -2.59
CA ARG A 24 3.13 -22.43 -2.67
C ARG A 24 3.52 -23.68 -3.45
N ALA A 25 2.58 -24.60 -3.71
CA ALA A 25 2.85 -25.83 -4.45
C ALA A 25 2.90 -25.64 -5.98
N ASP A 26 2.36 -24.53 -6.51
CA ASP A 26 2.43 -24.21 -7.95
C ASP A 26 3.40 -23.06 -8.22
N ARG A 27 4.69 -23.35 -8.10
CA ARG A 27 5.79 -22.38 -8.33
C ARG A 27 6.03 -22.05 -9.82
N THR A 28 5.00 -22.09 -10.66
CA THR A 28 5.13 -21.73 -12.09
C THR A 28 4.64 -20.33 -12.46
N SER A 29 4.07 -19.55 -11.54
CA SER A 29 3.66 -18.18 -11.86
C SER A 29 4.84 -17.19 -11.76
N ILE A 30 5.59 -17.05 -12.86
CA ILE A 30 6.43 -15.87 -13.08
C ILE A 30 5.50 -14.69 -13.28
N THR A 31 5.18 -13.99 -12.18
CA THR A 31 4.47 -12.70 -12.20
C THR A 31 5.44 -11.60 -11.81
N GLY A 32 5.27 -10.39 -12.36
CA GLY A 32 5.95 -9.18 -11.89
C GLY A 32 5.27 -8.56 -10.66
N ALA A 33 4.16 -9.13 -10.20
CA ALA A 33 3.47 -8.70 -8.99
C ALA A 33 4.15 -9.23 -7.74
N TRP A 34 4.15 -8.42 -6.69
CA TRP A 34 4.47 -8.88 -5.33
C TRP A 34 3.32 -9.75 -4.81
N LEU A 35 3.66 -10.90 -4.21
CA LEU A 35 2.71 -11.85 -3.64
C LEU A 35 2.87 -11.96 -2.12
N GLU A 36 1.78 -12.32 -1.43
CA GLU A 36 1.83 -12.61 0.00
C GLU A 36 2.81 -13.75 0.30
N GLY A 37 3.84 -13.44 1.08
CA GLY A 37 4.94 -14.35 1.41
C GLY A 37 6.25 -14.05 0.67
N ASP A 38 6.23 -13.18 -0.35
CA ASP A 38 7.45 -12.57 -0.87
C ASP A 38 8.06 -11.62 0.17
N ASP A 39 9.34 -11.31 0.03
CA ASP A 39 9.99 -10.31 0.87
C ASP A 39 9.27 -8.96 0.72
N PRO A 40 8.70 -8.40 1.80
CA PRO A 40 8.01 -7.11 1.73
C PRO A 40 8.98 -5.95 1.48
N GLY A 41 10.29 -6.16 1.64
CA GLY A 41 11.28 -5.10 1.70
C GLY A 41 10.88 -4.11 2.80
N ASP A 42 10.72 -2.85 2.41
CA ASP A 42 10.44 -1.77 3.34
C ASP A 42 8.95 -1.40 3.44
N ARG A 43 8.09 -2.15 2.74
CA ARG A 43 6.66 -1.90 2.70
C ARG A 43 6.01 -2.25 4.04
N LEU A 44 5.15 -1.36 4.50
CA LEU A 44 4.16 -1.61 5.54
C LEU A 44 2.82 -1.92 4.89
N PHE A 45 1.95 -2.64 5.59
CA PHE A 45 0.64 -3.05 5.10
C PHE A 45 -0.43 -2.67 6.11
N LEU A 46 -1.52 -2.05 5.62
CA LEU A 46 -2.67 -1.67 6.43
C LEU A 46 -3.96 -2.13 5.75
N ARG A 47 -4.87 -2.73 6.52
CA ARG A 47 -6.22 -3.02 6.04
C ARG A 47 -7.12 -1.83 6.31
N ILE A 48 -7.76 -1.31 5.26
CA ILE A 48 -8.68 -0.17 5.34
C ILE A 48 -10.15 -0.61 5.39
N GLY A 49 -10.41 -1.92 5.39
CA GLY A 49 -11.76 -2.49 5.38
C GLY A 49 -12.34 -2.59 3.98
N ASP A 50 -13.67 -2.57 3.89
CA ASP A 50 -14.37 -2.70 2.62
C ASP A 50 -14.47 -1.34 1.92
N LEU A 51 -14.21 -1.31 0.62
CA LEU A 51 -14.29 -0.11 -0.20
C LEU A 51 -15.43 -0.23 -1.21
N THR A 52 -16.39 0.70 -1.14
CA THR A 52 -17.43 0.82 -2.17
C THR A 52 -16.89 1.64 -3.34
N LEU A 53 -16.91 1.06 -4.53
CA LEU A 53 -16.42 1.69 -5.76
C LEU A 53 -17.49 2.57 -6.40
N GLU A 54 -17.09 3.45 -7.32
CA GLU A 54 -17.98 4.29 -8.13
C GLU A 54 -18.94 3.46 -8.99
N SER A 55 -18.58 2.21 -9.32
CA SER A 55 -19.47 1.26 -9.99
C SER A 55 -20.61 0.73 -9.11
N GLY A 56 -20.53 0.93 -7.78
CA GLY A 56 -21.42 0.32 -6.78
C GLY A 56 -20.99 -1.07 -6.31
N GLU A 57 -19.93 -1.64 -6.90
CA GLU A 57 -19.32 -2.87 -6.39
C GLU A 57 -18.54 -2.61 -5.09
N VAL A 58 -18.39 -3.65 -4.26
CA VAL A 58 -17.61 -3.58 -3.03
C VAL A 58 -16.36 -4.43 -3.18
N LEU A 59 -15.19 -3.82 -2.96
CA LEU A 59 -13.94 -4.52 -2.82
C LEU A 59 -13.72 -4.83 -1.33
N PRO A 60 -13.81 -6.10 -0.90
CA PRO A 60 -13.77 -6.44 0.51
C PRO A 60 -12.33 -6.48 1.05
N ASN A 61 -12.16 -6.13 2.32
CA ASN A 61 -10.90 -6.25 3.07
C ASN A 61 -9.67 -5.69 2.33
N VAL A 62 -9.81 -4.49 1.76
CA VAL A 62 -8.75 -3.82 1.01
C VAL A 62 -7.52 -3.63 1.88
N THR A 63 -6.38 -4.03 1.32
CA THR A 63 -5.06 -3.84 1.91
C THR A 63 -4.30 -2.79 1.10
N ILE A 64 -3.68 -1.84 1.78
CA ILE A 64 -2.80 -0.83 1.21
C ILE A 64 -1.38 -1.13 1.66
N ALA A 65 -0.50 -1.38 0.70
CA ALA A 65 0.94 -1.39 0.92
C ALA A 65 1.46 0.04 0.82
N TYR A 66 2.31 0.48 1.75
CA TYR A 66 2.81 1.85 1.77
C TYR A 66 4.23 1.91 2.32
N GLN A 67 4.90 3.04 2.10
CA GLN A 67 6.14 3.39 2.79
C GLN A 67 6.03 4.81 3.32
N SER A 68 6.83 5.12 4.34
CA SER A 68 6.90 6.47 4.91
C SER A 68 8.28 6.83 5.41
N TRP A 69 8.56 8.13 5.46
CA TRP A 69 9.83 8.73 5.86
C TRP A 69 9.59 9.98 6.71
N GLY A 70 10.52 10.30 7.61
CA GLY A 70 10.37 11.41 8.56
C GLY A 70 9.60 11.02 9.82
N THR A 71 8.91 11.96 10.47
CA THR A 71 8.13 11.67 11.68
C THR A 71 6.89 12.57 11.73
N LEU A 72 5.73 11.96 11.93
CA LEU A 72 4.47 12.69 12.07
C LEU A 72 4.49 13.49 13.36
N ASN A 73 4.23 14.78 13.29
CA ASN A 73 4.19 15.66 14.46
C ASN A 73 2.90 15.45 15.28
N ALA A 74 2.88 15.99 16.50
CA ALA A 74 1.81 15.71 17.46
C ALA A 74 0.42 16.22 17.02
N ASP A 75 0.37 17.34 16.29
CA ASP A 75 -0.85 17.91 15.71
C ASP A 75 -1.11 17.42 14.27
N ARG A 76 -0.27 16.50 13.77
CA ARG A 76 -0.39 15.83 12.47
C ARG A 76 -0.42 16.75 11.25
N SER A 77 0.04 17.99 11.40
CA SER A 77 0.00 19.02 10.36
C SER A 77 1.14 18.93 9.34
N ASN A 78 2.10 18.01 9.51
CA ASN A 78 3.31 17.93 8.67
C ASN A 78 3.31 16.77 7.66
N ALA A 79 2.16 16.17 7.38
CA ALA A 79 2.04 15.08 6.43
C ALA A 79 2.11 15.55 4.96
N ILE A 80 2.82 14.80 4.12
CA ILE A 80 2.84 14.94 2.66
C ILE A 80 2.51 13.59 2.05
N LEU A 81 1.40 13.51 1.32
CA LEU A 81 1.04 12.37 0.49
C LEU A 81 1.72 12.47 -0.88
N VAL A 82 2.42 11.41 -1.26
CA VAL A 82 3.02 11.28 -2.60
C VAL A 82 2.26 10.20 -3.37
N ASN A 83 1.68 10.58 -4.52
CA ASN A 83 1.02 9.64 -5.43
C ASN A 83 1.98 9.28 -6.57
N HIS A 84 2.18 7.97 -6.77
CA HIS A 84 3.04 7.47 -7.82
C HIS A 84 2.33 7.48 -9.18
N ALA A 85 3.12 7.45 -10.26
CA ALA A 85 2.58 7.33 -11.63
C ALA A 85 2.18 5.88 -11.97
N LEU A 86 1.73 5.63 -13.20
CA LEU A 86 1.15 4.34 -13.63
C LEU A 86 1.96 3.09 -13.26
N THR A 87 3.29 3.12 -13.40
CA THR A 87 4.17 1.98 -13.12
C THR A 87 5.06 2.20 -11.89
N GLY A 88 4.78 3.26 -11.13
CA GLY A 88 5.44 3.51 -9.85
C GLY A 88 4.90 2.60 -8.75
N TRP A 89 5.50 2.69 -7.57
CA TRP A 89 5.05 1.99 -6.38
C TRP A 89 5.41 2.81 -5.13
N SER A 90 5.15 2.26 -3.95
CA SER A 90 5.32 3.00 -2.69
C SER A 90 6.76 3.43 -2.35
N ASP A 91 7.81 2.90 -2.98
CA ASP A 91 9.21 3.32 -2.72
C ASP A 91 9.60 4.53 -3.56
N VAL A 92 9.26 5.73 -3.07
CA VAL A 92 9.57 6.99 -3.75
C VAL A 92 11.08 7.15 -4.01
N PRO A 93 12.02 6.91 -3.08
CA PRO A 93 13.45 6.94 -3.39
C PRO A 93 13.88 5.96 -4.48
N GLY A 94 13.19 4.82 -4.64
CA GLY A 94 13.46 3.84 -5.69
C GLY A 94 13.23 4.37 -7.12
N TRP A 95 12.17 5.15 -7.34
CA TRP A 95 11.83 5.70 -8.66
C TRP A 95 12.02 7.22 -8.80
N TRP A 96 12.22 7.94 -7.68
CA TRP A 96 12.44 9.40 -7.62
C TRP A 96 13.48 9.77 -6.55
N PRO A 97 14.75 9.34 -6.72
CA PRO A 97 15.75 9.32 -5.65
C PRO A 97 16.06 10.69 -5.04
N GLU A 98 15.99 11.77 -5.82
CA GLU A 98 16.37 13.11 -5.35
C GLU A 98 15.28 13.86 -4.58
N MET A 99 14.07 13.29 -4.47
CA MET A 99 12.95 14.03 -3.91
C MET A 99 12.75 13.83 -2.41
N VAL A 100 12.99 12.64 -1.87
CA VAL A 100 12.69 12.32 -0.47
C VAL A 100 13.97 12.10 0.33
N GLY A 101 14.11 12.86 1.43
CA GLY A 101 15.17 12.67 2.43
C GLY A 101 15.58 13.95 3.16
N PRO A 102 16.58 13.88 4.06
CA PRO A 102 17.04 15.03 4.84
C PRO A 102 17.53 16.16 3.93
N GLY A 103 16.93 17.35 4.03
CA GLY A 103 17.27 18.52 3.23
C GLY A 103 16.87 18.47 1.75
N LYS A 104 16.12 17.45 1.31
CA LYS A 104 15.60 17.31 -0.07
C LYS A 104 14.26 18.06 -0.25
N PRO A 105 13.71 18.17 -1.47
CA PRO A 105 12.43 18.85 -1.69
C PRO A 105 11.29 18.37 -0.79
N PHE A 106 11.15 17.05 -0.61
CA PHE A 106 10.34 16.44 0.45
C PHE A 106 11.25 16.14 1.65
N ASP A 107 11.50 17.19 2.43
CA ASP A 107 12.46 17.22 3.53
C ASP A 107 11.96 16.41 4.73
N THR A 108 12.57 15.24 4.95
CA THR A 108 12.16 14.32 6.02
C THR A 108 12.59 14.76 7.41
N ASP A 109 13.40 15.82 7.53
CA ASP A 109 13.69 16.46 8.82
C ASP A 109 12.53 17.38 9.27
N LYS A 110 11.59 17.70 8.36
CA LYS A 110 10.46 18.62 8.59
C LYS A 110 9.11 17.94 8.42
N TYR A 111 8.97 17.09 7.40
CA TYR A 111 7.70 16.50 7.00
C TYR A 111 7.68 14.99 7.22
N PHE A 112 6.48 14.48 7.51
CA PHE A 112 6.17 13.07 7.39
C PHE A 112 5.71 12.79 5.97
N VAL A 113 6.55 12.13 5.18
CA VAL A 113 6.25 11.82 3.78
C VAL A 113 5.73 10.39 3.72
N VAL A 114 4.59 10.17 3.06
CA VAL A 114 3.96 8.86 2.92
C VAL A 114 3.56 8.60 1.48
N CYS A 115 3.76 7.38 1.00
CA CYS A 115 3.35 6.95 -0.33
C CYS A 115 2.64 5.59 -0.24
N PRO A 116 1.31 5.54 -0.37
CA PRO A 116 0.59 4.30 -0.59
C PRO A 116 0.80 3.83 -2.02
N ASN A 117 0.90 2.52 -2.20
CA ASN A 117 0.75 1.90 -3.50
C ASN A 117 -0.76 1.86 -3.84
N VAL A 118 -1.10 2.21 -5.08
CA VAL A 118 -2.49 2.35 -5.51
C VAL A 118 -3.25 1.01 -5.51
N ILE A 119 -4.55 1.04 -5.22
CA ILE A 119 -5.44 -0.12 -5.46
C ILE A 119 -5.50 -0.44 -6.95
N GLY A 120 -5.60 -1.73 -7.29
CA GLY A 120 -5.45 -2.20 -8.67
C GLY A 120 -3.99 -2.32 -9.13
N GLY A 121 -3.02 -1.84 -8.34
CA GLY A 121 -1.61 -2.02 -8.59
C GLY A 121 -1.12 -3.47 -8.34
N CYS A 122 0.19 -3.68 -8.43
CA CYS A 122 0.81 -5.00 -8.29
C CYS A 122 1.95 -5.07 -7.26
N GLN A 123 2.20 -3.98 -6.53
CA GLN A 123 3.32 -3.88 -5.58
C GLN A 123 2.85 -3.84 -4.11
N GLY A 124 1.86 -4.69 -3.80
CA GLY A 124 1.44 -5.02 -2.43
C GLY A 124 0.00 -4.63 -2.07
N SER A 125 -0.52 -3.52 -2.59
CA SER A 125 -1.93 -3.15 -2.36
C SER A 125 -2.88 -4.08 -3.11
N SER A 126 -4.12 -4.17 -2.65
CA SER A 126 -5.16 -5.00 -3.28
C SER A 126 -5.27 -4.72 -4.77
N GLY A 127 -5.05 -5.74 -5.58
CA GLY A 127 -5.07 -5.70 -7.04
C GLY A 127 -5.39 -7.06 -7.65
N PRO A 128 -5.29 -7.21 -8.98
CA PRO A 128 -5.62 -8.47 -9.67
C PRO A 128 -4.79 -9.67 -9.21
N ALA A 129 -3.57 -9.44 -8.70
CA ALA A 129 -2.70 -10.49 -8.16
C ALA A 129 -2.96 -10.81 -6.68
N SER A 130 -3.89 -10.12 -6.02
CA SER A 130 -4.28 -10.42 -4.64
C SER A 130 -5.20 -11.64 -4.57
N ILE A 131 -5.28 -12.26 -3.40
CA ILE A 131 -6.16 -13.40 -3.14
C ILE A 131 -7.60 -12.91 -2.91
N HIS A 132 -8.53 -13.41 -3.71
CA HIS A 132 -9.96 -13.25 -3.53
C HIS A 132 -10.43 -14.12 -2.35
N PRO A 133 -11.51 -13.77 -1.62
CA PRO A 133 -12.00 -14.52 -0.46
C PRO A 133 -12.28 -16.03 -0.68
N ASP A 134 -12.41 -16.47 -1.93
CA ASP A 134 -12.56 -17.89 -2.30
C ASP A 134 -11.22 -18.67 -2.33
N GLY A 135 -10.09 -18.00 -2.06
CA GLY A 135 -8.76 -18.59 -2.02
C GLY A 135 -8.01 -18.59 -3.35
N HIS A 136 -8.56 -18.01 -4.42
CA HIS A 136 -7.91 -17.88 -5.72
C HIS A 136 -7.52 -16.43 -6.01
N PHE A 137 -6.54 -16.17 -6.89
CA PHE A 137 -6.23 -14.80 -7.32
C PHE A 137 -7.45 -14.11 -7.94
N TYR A 138 -7.67 -12.82 -7.65
CA TYR A 138 -8.75 -12.05 -8.29
C TYR A 138 -8.71 -12.20 -9.83
N GLY A 139 -7.55 -11.96 -10.44
CA GLY A 139 -7.35 -12.05 -11.88
C GLY A 139 -8.34 -11.16 -12.64
N SER A 140 -9.03 -11.73 -13.63
CA SER A 140 -10.06 -11.04 -14.41
C SER A 140 -11.31 -10.65 -13.61
N ARG A 141 -11.42 -11.08 -12.36
CA ARG A 141 -12.55 -10.78 -11.47
C ARG A 141 -12.30 -9.51 -10.63
N PHE A 142 -11.09 -8.95 -10.68
CA PHE A 142 -10.85 -7.67 -10.03
C PHE A 142 -11.71 -6.59 -10.72
N PRO A 143 -12.50 -5.81 -9.96
CA PRO A 143 -13.40 -4.83 -10.55
C PRO A 143 -12.62 -3.72 -11.27
N ALA A 144 -13.28 -3.07 -12.23
CA ALA A 144 -12.73 -1.88 -12.83
C ALA A 144 -12.68 -0.77 -11.76
N VAL A 145 -11.51 -0.16 -11.57
CA VAL A 145 -11.31 0.95 -10.62
C VAL A 145 -11.10 2.26 -11.36
N THR A 146 -11.72 3.31 -10.85
CA THR A 146 -11.56 4.68 -11.33
C THR A 146 -10.50 5.43 -10.51
N ILE A 147 -10.06 6.60 -10.98
CA ILE A 147 -9.20 7.47 -10.18
C ILE A 147 -9.91 7.91 -8.89
N ARG A 148 -11.25 8.04 -8.90
CA ARG A 148 -12.01 8.41 -7.70
C ARG A 148 -11.94 7.30 -6.66
N ASP A 149 -12.03 6.05 -7.07
CA ASP A 149 -11.89 4.89 -6.17
C ASP A 149 -10.50 4.83 -5.55
N MET A 150 -9.46 5.12 -6.36
CA MET A 150 -8.08 5.20 -5.88
C MET A 150 -7.93 6.27 -4.80
N VAL A 151 -8.49 7.47 -5.02
CA VAL A 151 -8.48 8.56 -4.04
C VAL A 151 -9.32 8.21 -2.81
N GLN A 152 -10.46 7.53 -2.94
CA GLN A 152 -11.24 7.09 -1.78
C GLN A 152 -10.46 6.09 -0.92
N ALA A 153 -9.70 5.19 -1.54
CA ALA A 153 -8.79 4.30 -0.81
C ALA A 153 -7.67 5.06 -0.08
N GLU A 154 -7.12 6.11 -0.71
CA GLU A 154 -6.10 6.98 -0.10
C GLU A 154 -6.65 7.81 1.08
N ILE A 155 -7.90 8.26 1.00
CA ILE A 155 -8.60 8.95 2.11
C ILE A 155 -8.80 7.97 3.27
N ALA A 156 -9.40 6.80 3.02
CA ALA A 156 -9.60 5.78 4.04
C ALA A 156 -8.28 5.30 4.67
N PHE A 157 -7.22 5.23 3.88
CA PHE A 157 -5.87 4.97 4.37
C PHE A 157 -5.36 6.08 5.27
N SER A 158 -5.49 7.35 4.85
CA SER A 158 -5.08 8.53 5.62
C SER A 158 -5.78 8.56 6.99
N ASP A 159 -7.09 8.37 7.01
CA ASP A 159 -7.89 8.27 8.24
C ASP A 159 -7.37 7.15 9.15
N ALA A 160 -7.07 5.98 8.58
CA ALA A 160 -6.60 4.81 9.33
C ALA A 160 -5.18 4.97 9.91
N ILE A 161 -4.33 5.81 9.30
CA ILE A 161 -3.03 6.22 9.88
C ILE A 161 -3.13 7.50 10.72
N GLY A 162 -4.33 8.06 10.85
CA GLY A 162 -4.66 9.19 11.70
C GLY A 162 -4.47 10.57 11.08
N ILE A 163 -4.39 10.70 9.76
CA ILE A 163 -4.20 11.97 9.07
C ILE A 163 -5.55 12.39 8.48
N GLU A 164 -6.07 13.55 8.93
CA GLU A 164 -7.35 14.15 8.50
C GLU A 164 -7.14 15.34 7.56
#